data_AF-A0A3D4ZJI3-F1
#
_entry.id   AF-A0A3D4ZJI3-F1
#
_cell.length_a   1.000
_cell.length_b   1.000
_cell.length_c   1.000
_cell.angle_alpha   90.00
_cell.angle_beta   90.00
_cell.angle_gamma   90.00
#
_symmetry.space_group_name_H-M   'P 1'
#
loop_
_entity.id
_entity.type
_entity.pdbx_description
1 polymer ?
#
loop_
_entity_poly.entity_id
_entity_poly.type
_entity_poly.pdbx_seq_one_letter_code
_entity_poly.pdbx_strand_id
1 'polypeptide(L)'
;MRCEGSDILDSIQEVLDLARLSGVKLQISHLKVIGKKNQRLVPSMLALIEQARVEGVDVQFDQYPYEYGSTSLFSLLPPPYLKLGRSELKSALGSESERRIIKAMMEEGKGWDSIASLCGWDDIKVLVLHSNPQYEGLSMNEVAQLRNQDPYEAFFDVLVQEEGSALMTDVTQSQDSIKRILSHPLMCFGTDALYAGQKAHPRSYQAALHLLERYWKQEPVLSLEQLIAKMTSCGAKRLGL
;
A
#
# COMPACT_ATOMS: atom_id res chain seq x y z
N MET A 1 -10.21 5.48 -1.29
CA MET A 1 -10.95 4.55 -0.40
C MET A 1 -10.54 4.86 1.04
N ARG A 2 -11.38 4.51 2.02
CA ARG A 2 -11.09 4.77 3.44
C ARG A 2 -9.99 3.85 3.99
N CYS A 3 -10.03 2.57 3.66
CA CYS A 3 -9.02 1.58 4.06
C CYS A 3 -8.84 0.48 3.00
N GLU A 4 -7.71 -0.21 3.06
CA GLU A 4 -7.26 -1.34 2.25
C GLU A 4 -7.00 -2.62 3.09
N GLY A 5 -7.07 -2.54 4.42
CA GLY A 5 -6.86 -3.66 5.34
C GLY A 5 -8.14 -4.44 5.66
N SER A 6 -8.49 -4.50 6.95
CA SER A 6 -9.53 -5.39 7.46
C SER A 6 -10.94 -5.01 7.01
N ASP A 7 -11.22 -3.71 6.83
CA ASP A 7 -12.54 -3.21 6.41
C ASP A 7 -12.59 -2.87 4.90
N ILE A 8 -11.74 -3.50 4.09
CA ILE A 8 -11.67 -3.23 2.63
C ILE A 8 -13.02 -3.41 1.93
N LEU A 9 -13.82 -4.40 2.35
CA LEU A 9 -15.14 -4.64 1.75
C LEU A 9 -16.09 -3.48 2.00
N ASP A 10 -16.12 -2.96 3.23
CA ASP A 10 -16.93 -1.80 3.59
C ASP A 10 -16.43 -0.53 2.86
N SER A 11 -15.12 -0.35 2.77
CA SER A 11 -14.51 0.77 2.04
C SER A 11 -14.83 0.77 0.54
N ILE A 12 -14.89 -0.41 -0.08
CA ILE A 12 -15.30 -0.55 -1.48
C ILE A 12 -16.80 -0.32 -1.62
N GLN A 13 -17.61 -0.89 -0.72
CA GLN A 13 -19.05 -0.69 -0.72
C GLN A 13 -19.39 0.81 -0.65
N GLU A 14 -18.72 1.58 0.21
CA GLU A 14 -18.90 3.03 0.35
C GLU A 14 -18.68 3.79 -0.97
N VAL A 15 -17.57 3.52 -1.67
CA VAL A 15 -17.27 4.22 -2.94
C VAL A 15 -18.17 3.73 -4.09
N LEU A 16 -18.59 2.46 -4.07
CA LEU A 16 -19.57 1.93 -5.02
C LEU A 16 -20.95 2.57 -4.82
N ASP A 17 -21.40 2.73 -3.57
CA ASP A 17 -22.66 3.38 -3.26
C ASP A 17 -22.67 4.84 -3.68
N LEU A 18 -21.55 5.56 -3.47
CA LEU A 18 -21.39 6.91 -4.00
C LEU A 18 -21.50 6.94 -5.53
N ALA A 19 -20.86 5.99 -6.23
CA ALA A 19 -20.93 5.89 -7.68
C ALA A 19 -22.36 5.55 -8.17
N ARG A 20 -23.08 4.67 -7.47
CA ARG A 20 -24.50 4.36 -7.73
C ARG A 20 -25.38 5.59 -7.61
N LEU A 21 -25.21 6.36 -6.55
CA LEU A 21 -26.04 7.55 -6.26
C LEU A 21 -25.75 8.71 -7.21
N SER A 22 -24.49 8.90 -7.58
CA SER A 22 -24.06 10.04 -8.38
C SER A 22 -24.05 9.77 -9.89
N GLY A 23 -24.01 8.50 -10.30
CA GLY A 23 -23.84 8.10 -11.71
C GLY A 23 -22.44 8.39 -12.27
N VAL A 24 -21.47 8.77 -11.43
CA VAL A 24 -20.11 9.04 -11.91
C VAL A 24 -19.35 7.76 -12.24
N LYS A 25 -18.36 7.89 -13.12
CA LYS A 25 -17.38 6.83 -13.38
C LYS A 25 -16.45 6.69 -12.16
N LEU A 26 -16.32 5.48 -11.62
CA LEU A 26 -15.45 5.18 -10.48
C LEU A 26 -14.17 4.44 -10.88
N GLN A 27 -13.00 5.05 -10.67
CA GLN A 27 -11.71 4.35 -10.77
C GLN A 27 -11.21 4.06 -9.35
N ILE A 28 -11.04 2.79 -9.01
CA ILE A 28 -10.40 2.39 -7.74
C ILE A 28 -8.90 2.24 -7.99
N SER A 29 -8.12 3.18 -7.47
CA SER A 29 -6.66 3.17 -7.61
C SER A 29 -6.01 2.03 -6.82
N HIS A 30 -4.96 1.45 -7.40
CA HIS A 30 -4.01 0.51 -6.79
C HIS A 30 -4.68 -0.55 -5.89
N LEU A 31 -5.72 -1.20 -6.42
CA LEU A 31 -6.55 -2.17 -5.70
C LEU A 31 -5.67 -3.29 -5.12
N LYS A 32 -5.74 -3.45 -3.80
CA LYS A 32 -5.03 -4.47 -3.04
C LYS A 32 -5.77 -4.72 -1.72
N VAL A 33 -5.37 -5.78 -1.04
CA VAL A 33 -5.76 -6.01 0.35
C VAL A 33 -4.48 -6.08 1.18
N ILE A 34 -4.37 -5.27 2.23
CA ILE A 34 -3.17 -5.20 3.08
C ILE A 34 -3.26 -6.23 4.22
N GLY A 35 -2.15 -6.94 4.42
CA GLY A 35 -1.93 -7.82 5.55
C GLY A 35 -2.20 -9.29 5.25
N LYS A 36 -1.37 -10.18 5.79
CA LYS A 36 -1.38 -11.62 5.47
C LYS A 36 -2.73 -12.27 5.77
N LYS A 37 -3.34 -11.93 6.91
CA LYS A 37 -4.65 -12.46 7.31
C LYS A 37 -5.75 -12.02 6.34
N ASN A 38 -5.65 -10.81 5.80
CA ASN A 38 -6.70 -10.20 4.99
C ASN A 38 -6.65 -10.64 3.53
N GLN A 39 -5.56 -11.28 3.05
CA GLN A 39 -5.49 -11.81 1.68
C GLN A 39 -6.68 -12.71 1.31
N ARG A 40 -7.30 -13.39 2.30
CA ARG A 40 -8.53 -14.17 2.14
C ARG A 40 -9.73 -13.37 1.61
N LEU A 41 -9.71 -12.04 1.72
CA LEU A 41 -10.79 -11.14 1.30
C LEU A 41 -10.74 -10.80 -0.18
N VAL A 42 -9.62 -11.05 -0.88
CA VAL A 42 -9.46 -10.71 -2.31
C VAL A 42 -10.55 -11.30 -3.20
N PRO A 43 -10.99 -12.56 -3.05
CA PRO A 43 -12.11 -13.10 -3.83
C PRO A 43 -13.42 -12.33 -3.60
N SER A 44 -13.77 -12.05 -2.35
CA SER A 44 -14.98 -11.30 -1.99
C SER A 44 -14.93 -9.85 -2.47
N MET A 45 -13.76 -9.23 -2.38
CA MET A 45 -13.48 -7.89 -2.89
C MET A 45 -13.75 -7.79 -4.39
N LEU A 46 -13.20 -8.72 -5.18
CA LEU A 46 -13.39 -8.75 -6.63
C LEU A 46 -14.86 -9.03 -7.00
N ALA A 47 -15.50 -9.99 -6.31
CA ALA A 47 -16.91 -10.31 -6.52
C ALA A 47 -17.83 -9.10 -6.25
N LEU A 48 -17.51 -8.29 -5.24
CA LEU A 48 -18.27 -7.07 -4.92
C LEU A 48 -18.19 -6.04 -6.05
N ILE A 49 -16.99 -5.81 -6.60
CA ILE A 49 -16.79 -4.89 -7.73
C ILE A 49 -17.48 -5.42 -8.99
N GLU A 50 -17.36 -6.72 -9.26
CA GLU A 50 -18.02 -7.38 -10.40
C GLU A 50 -19.54 -7.27 -10.31
N GLN A 51 -20.11 -7.50 -9.13
CA GLN A 51 -21.55 -7.36 -8.89
C GLN A 51 -22.03 -5.93 -9.16
N ALA A 52 -21.32 -4.92 -8.67
CA ALA A 52 -21.66 -3.53 -8.96
C ALA A 52 -21.56 -3.20 -10.46
N ARG A 53 -20.61 -3.81 -11.17
CA ARG A 53 -20.50 -3.67 -12.64
C ARG A 53 -21.72 -4.26 -13.35
N VAL A 54 -22.20 -5.43 -12.93
CA VAL A 54 -23.42 -6.07 -13.46
C VAL A 54 -24.66 -5.21 -13.21
N GLU A 55 -24.72 -4.51 -12.07
CA GLU A 55 -25.78 -3.57 -11.71
C GLU A 55 -25.74 -2.25 -12.50
N GLY A 56 -24.73 -2.05 -13.35
CA GLY A 56 -24.63 -0.89 -14.23
C GLY A 56 -23.68 0.22 -13.73
N VAL A 57 -22.99 0.02 -12.60
CA VAL A 57 -21.98 0.98 -12.14
C VAL A 57 -20.80 0.99 -13.12
N ASP A 58 -20.36 2.17 -13.55
CA ASP A 58 -19.15 2.32 -14.38
C ASP A 58 -17.89 2.31 -13.51
N VAL A 59 -17.55 1.12 -13.00
CA VAL A 59 -16.39 0.86 -12.14
C VAL A 59 -15.29 0.09 -12.88
N GLN A 60 -14.05 0.57 -12.72
CA GLN A 60 -12.82 -0.14 -13.03
C GLN A 60 -11.79 0.13 -11.92
N PHE A 61 -10.69 -0.58 -11.96
CA PHE A 61 -9.62 -0.42 -11.00
C PHE A 61 -8.26 -0.65 -11.63
N ASP A 62 -7.19 -0.22 -10.95
CA ASP A 62 -5.83 -0.47 -11.37
C ASP A 62 -4.99 -1.14 -10.30
N GLN A 63 -3.89 -1.78 -10.71
CA GLN A 63 -2.95 -2.44 -9.81
C GLN A 63 -1.53 -2.36 -10.38
N TYR A 64 -0.55 -2.16 -9.50
CA TYR A 64 0.87 -2.31 -9.80
C TYR A 64 1.35 -3.75 -9.50
N PRO A 65 2.24 -4.33 -10.32
CA PRO A 65 2.55 -5.76 -10.27
C PRO A 65 3.66 -6.09 -9.26
N TYR A 66 3.55 -5.65 -8.00
CA TYR A 66 4.58 -5.89 -6.97
C TYR A 66 3.95 -6.25 -5.61
N GLU A 67 4.57 -7.19 -4.90
CA GLU A 67 4.14 -7.64 -3.56
C GLU A 67 4.34 -6.59 -2.47
N TYR A 68 5.27 -5.67 -2.70
CA TYR A 68 5.59 -4.59 -1.78
C TYR A 68 5.22 -3.23 -2.35
N GLY A 69 4.87 -2.31 -1.44
CA GLY A 69 4.69 -0.90 -1.70
C GLY A 69 5.95 -0.10 -1.36
N SER A 70 5.85 1.22 -1.49
CA SER A 70 6.79 2.13 -0.86
C SER A 70 6.08 3.40 -0.45
N THR A 71 6.38 3.87 0.76
CA THR A 71 5.85 5.10 1.31
C THR A 71 6.81 5.66 2.37
N SER A 72 6.41 6.74 3.03
CA SER A 72 7.15 7.33 4.14
C SER A 72 7.09 6.44 5.38
N LEU A 73 8.21 6.29 6.08
CA LEU A 73 8.25 5.59 7.37
C LEU A 73 7.35 6.29 8.41
N PHE A 74 7.15 7.61 8.27
CA PHE A 74 6.21 8.37 9.11
C PHE A 74 4.76 7.91 8.94
N SER A 75 4.38 7.36 7.78
CA SER A 75 3.01 6.89 7.49
C SER A 75 2.57 5.72 8.37
N LEU A 76 3.47 5.10 9.12
CA LEU A 76 3.14 4.10 10.15
C LEU A 76 2.53 4.72 11.42
N LEU A 77 2.62 6.04 11.61
CA LEU A 77 2.04 6.70 12.77
C LEU A 77 0.53 6.87 12.64
N PRO A 78 -0.22 6.90 13.75
CA PRO A 78 -1.66 7.14 13.72
C PRO A 78 -2.01 8.52 13.13
N PRO A 79 -3.18 8.66 12.48
CA PRO A 79 -3.57 9.89 11.76
C PRO A 79 -3.46 11.21 12.52
N PRO A 80 -3.76 11.30 13.84
CA PRO A 80 -3.56 12.55 14.59
C PRO A 80 -2.11 13.03 14.60
N TYR A 81 -1.14 12.12 14.65
CA TYR A 81 0.29 12.43 14.71
C TYR A 81 0.87 12.77 13.33
N LEU A 82 0.27 12.26 12.25
CA LEU A 82 0.62 12.63 10.87
C LEU A 82 0.31 14.10 10.54
N LYS A 83 -0.61 14.73 11.29
CA LYS A 83 -1.00 16.14 11.10
C LYS A 83 -0.08 17.11 11.82
N LEU A 84 0.76 16.63 12.74
CA LEU A 84 1.64 17.47 13.55
C LEU A 84 2.81 18.00 12.72
N GLY A 85 3.28 19.20 13.06
CA GLY A 85 4.55 19.68 12.56
C GLY A 85 5.71 18.82 13.05
N ARG A 86 6.85 18.82 12.33
CA ARG A 86 8.04 18.01 12.68
C ARG A 86 8.50 18.22 14.13
N SER A 87 8.49 19.46 14.63
CA SER A 87 8.91 19.77 16.00
C SER A 87 7.95 19.20 17.05
N GLU A 88 6.64 19.34 16.83
CA GLU A 88 5.61 18.82 17.73
C GLU A 88 5.64 17.29 17.76
N LEU A 89 5.80 16.67 16.58
CA LEU A 89 5.93 15.23 16.47
C LEU A 89 7.15 14.71 17.21
N LYS A 90 8.32 15.35 17.06
CA LYS A 90 9.53 14.99 17.84
C LYS A 90 9.30 15.12 19.34
N SER A 91 8.59 16.16 19.78
CA SER A 91 8.24 16.32 21.21
C SER A 91 7.31 15.22 21.71
N ALA A 92 6.29 14.86 20.94
CA ALA A 92 5.35 13.77 21.28
C ALA A 92 6.09 12.43 21.35
N LEU A 93 6.91 12.12 20.33
CA LEU A 93 7.73 10.91 20.30
C LEU A 93 8.87 10.93 21.33
N GLY A 94 9.17 12.04 21.99
CA GLY A 94 10.12 12.11 23.11
C GLY A 94 9.48 11.79 24.46
N SER A 95 8.15 11.77 24.55
CA SER A 95 7.40 11.54 25.80
C SER A 95 6.98 10.08 25.93
N GLU A 96 7.34 9.46 27.06
CA GLU A 96 6.97 8.06 27.34
C GLU A 96 5.44 7.87 27.40
N SER A 97 4.70 8.84 27.94
CA SER A 97 3.24 8.75 28.02
C SER A 97 2.60 8.79 26.64
N GLU A 98 3.10 9.64 25.74
CA GLU A 98 2.62 9.74 24.36
C GLU A 98 2.98 8.49 23.56
N ARG A 99 4.21 7.97 23.70
CA ARG A 99 4.61 6.70 23.06
C ARG A 99 3.66 5.55 23.40
N ARG A 100 3.22 5.44 24.66
CA ARG A 100 2.25 4.41 25.08
C ARG A 100 0.89 4.59 24.39
N ILE A 101 0.42 5.82 24.25
CA ILE A 101 -0.84 6.13 23.53
C ILE A 101 -0.69 5.78 22.05
N ILE A 102 0.39 6.22 21.40
CA ILE A 102 0.68 5.95 19.99
C ILE A 102 0.75 4.44 19.74
N LYS A 103 1.47 3.70 20.58
CA LYS A 103 1.59 2.25 20.49
C LYS A 103 0.22 1.57 20.59
N ALA A 104 -0.60 1.93 21.58
CA ALA A 104 -1.95 1.38 21.72
C ALA A 104 -2.82 1.65 20.48
N MET A 105 -2.76 2.86 19.91
CA MET A 105 -3.49 3.20 18.69
C MET A 105 -3.00 2.40 17.46
N MET A 106 -1.70 2.15 17.36
CA MET A 106 -1.11 1.33 16.30
C MET A 106 -1.49 -0.15 16.44
N GLU A 107 -1.55 -0.66 17.66
CA GLU A 107 -1.98 -2.04 17.93
C GLU A 107 -3.48 -2.24 17.65
N GLU A 108 -4.33 -1.28 18.05
CA GLU A 108 -5.77 -1.35 17.83
C GLU A 108 -6.15 -1.15 16.35
N GLY A 109 -5.53 -0.18 15.67
CA GLY A 109 -5.80 0.10 14.25
C GLY A 109 -7.26 0.50 13.96
N LYS A 110 -7.95 1.14 14.91
CA LYS A 110 -9.37 1.47 14.75
C LYS A 110 -9.57 2.73 13.89
N GLY A 111 -10.35 2.59 12.81
CA GLY A 111 -10.69 3.69 11.92
C GLY A 111 -9.61 4.08 10.91
N TRP A 112 -8.50 3.33 10.84
CA TRP A 112 -7.42 3.48 9.87
C TRP A 112 -6.61 2.19 9.75
N ASP A 113 -5.87 1.98 8.67
CA ASP A 113 -5.01 0.79 8.53
C ASP A 113 -3.64 1.00 9.17
N SER A 114 -3.45 0.41 10.35
CA SER A 114 -2.11 0.29 10.94
C SER A 114 -1.28 -0.73 10.16
N ILE A 115 -0.46 -0.26 9.22
CA ILE A 115 0.44 -1.10 8.40
C ILE A 115 1.37 -1.93 9.30
N ALA A 116 1.86 -1.36 10.40
CA ALA A 116 2.68 -2.08 11.38
C ALA A 116 1.97 -3.30 11.96
N SER A 117 0.68 -3.15 12.32
CA SER A 117 -0.14 -4.27 12.85
C SER A 117 -0.54 -5.26 11.75
N LEU A 118 -0.82 -4.78 10.54
CA LEU A 118 -1.29 -5.61 9.42
C LEU A 118 -0.18 -6.45 8.77
N CYS A 119 1.01 -5.85 8.57
CA CYS A 119 2.15 -6.48 7.91
C CYS A 119 3.11 -7.13 8.91
N GLY A 120 3.32 -6.49 10.07
CA GLY A 120 4.34 -6.86 11.03
C GLY A 120 5.71 -6.23 10.72
N TRP A 121 6.53 -6.08 11.77
CA TRP A 121 7.80 -5.36 11.71
C TRP A 121 8.89 -6.03 10.88
N ASP A 122 8.78 -7.34 10.59
CA ASP A 122 9.69 -8.07 9.70
C ASP A 122 9.49 -7.70 8.22
N ASP A 123 8.26 -7.36 7.84
CA ASP A 123 7.89 -7.05 6.46
C ASP A 123 7.98 -5.55 6.14
N ILE A 124 8.33 -4.72 7.13
CA ILE A 124 8.59 -3.28 6.99
C ILE A 124 10.10 -3.08 6.94
N LYS A 125 10.62 -2.75 5.76
CA LYS A 125 12.06 -2.53 5.52
C LYS A 125 12.38 -1.08 5.26
N VAL A 126 13.49 -0.63 5.83
CA VAL A 126 14.03 0.71 5.60
C VAL A 126 14.62 0.77 4.19
N LEU A 127 14.09 1.68 3.37
CA LEU A 127 14.63 1.95 2.04
C LEU A 127 15.66 3.08 2.06
N VAL A 128 15.33 4.17 2.76
CA VAL A 128 16.19 5.36 2.91
C VAL A 128 15.96 5.96 4.30
N LEU A 129 17.06 6.29 4.99
CA LEU A 129 17.07 7.19 6.14
C LEU A 129 18.22 8.18 5.96
N HIS A 130 17.94 9.48 6.09
CA HIS A 130 18.97 10.51 5.95
C HIS A 130 19.90 10.52 7.17
N SER A 131 19.36 10.50 8.38
CA SER A 131 20.16 10.56 9.62
C SER A 131 20.75 9.20 10.01
N ASN A 132 20.16 8.09 9.54
CA ASN A 132 20.53 6.73 9.95
C ASN A 132 20.72 5.77 8.75
N PRO A 133 21.63 6.06 7.80
CA PRO A 133 21.82 5.25 6.60
C PRO A 133 22.29 3.81 6.88
N GLN A 134 22.86 3.55 8.07
CA GLN A 134 23.29 2.22 8.49
C GLN A 134 22.14 1.20 8.63
N TYR A 135 20.89 1.66 8.71
CA TYR A 135 19.72 0.78 8.80
C TYR A 135 19.10 0.48 7.44
N GLU A 136 19.59 1.07 6.34
CA GLU A 136 19.07 0.80 5.00
C GLU A 136 19.17 -0.69 4.63
N GLY A 137 18.06 -1.24 4.10
CA GLY A 137 17.92 -2.65 3.74
C GLY A 137 17.47 -3.57 4.88
N LEU A 138 17.51 -3.10 6.13
CA LEU A 138 17.05 -3.86 7.29
C LEU A 138 15.55 -3.71 7.50
N SER A 139 14.92 -4.75 8.03
CA SER A 139 13.58 -4.67 8.60
C SER A 139 13.57 -3.88 9.91
N MET A 140 12.42 -3.30 10.26
CA MET A 140 12.28 -2.60 11.54
C MET A 140 12.47 -3.54 12.74
N ASN A 141 12.18 -4.84 12.59
CA ASN A 141 12.49 -5.84 13.61
C ASN A 141 14.00 -6.06 13.76
N GLU A 142 14.76 -6.14 12.67
CA GLU A 142 16.23 -6.22 12.71
C GLU A 142 16.85 -4.95 13.30
N VAL A 143 16.32 -3.78 12.96
CA VAL A 143 16.73 -2.50 13.58
C VAL A 143 16.50 -2.53 15.09
N ALA A 144 15.35 -3.04 15.54
CA ALA A 144 15.03 -3.19 16.95
C ALA A 144 15.98 -4.16 17.66
N GLN A 145 16.32 -5.29 17.03
CA GLN A 145 17.29 -6.25 17.54
C GLN A 145 18.69 -5.65 17.69
N LEU A 146 19.16 -4.91 16.68
CA LEU A 146 20.46 -4.21 16.73
C LEU A 146 20.51 -3.17 17.86
N ARG A 147 19.36 -2.57 18.19
CA ARG A 147 19.22 -1.60 19.28
C ARG A 147 18.88 -2.23 20.63
N ASN A 148 18.62 -3.54 20.67
CA ASN A 148 18.13 -4.27 21.83
C ASN A 148 16.86 -3.63 22.44
N GLN A 149 15.90 -3.28 21.57
CA GLN A 149 14.66 -2.57 21.90
C GLN A 149 13.42 -3.32 21.40
N ASP A 150 12.26 -3.00 21.96
CA ASP A 150 10.96 -3.32 21.35
C ASP A 150 10.84 -2.61 19.98
N PRO A 151 10.25 -3.25 18.95
CA PRO A 151 10.13 -2.63 17.62
C PRO A 151 9.43 -1.28 17.58
N TYR A 152 8.45 -1.03 18.46
CA TYR A 152 7.79 0.29 18.53
C TYR A 152 8.75 1.35 19.09
N GLU A 153 9.53 1.02 20.12
CA GLU A 153 10.49 1.96 20.70
C GLU A 153 11.63 2.28 19.72
N ALA A 154 12.15 1.26 19.03
CA ALA A 154 13.14 1.46 17.98
C ALA A 154 12.60 2.34 16.85
N PHE A 155 11.35 2.11 16.43
CA PHE A 155 10.66 2.93 15.45
C PHE A 155 10.55 4.39 15.90
N PHE A 156 10.07 4.65 17.13
CA PHE A 156 9.93 6.01 17.65
C PHE A 156 11.29 6.74 17.73
N ASP A 157 12.33 6.06 18.20
CA ASP A 157 13.68 6.63 18.26
C ASP A 157 14.22 6.99 16.88
N VAL A 158 14.07 6.10 15.89
CA VAL A 158 14.47 6.36 14.50
C VAL A 158 13.76 7.60 13.98
N LEU A 159 12.44 7.73 14.19
CA LEU A 159 11.67 8.88 13.74
C LEU A 159 12.08 10.21 14.40
N VAL A 160 12.45 10.18 15.69
CA VAL A 160 12.94 11.36 16.42
C VAL A 160 14.30 11.84 15.87
N GLN A 161 15.18 10.89 15.56
CA GLN A 161 16.53 11.17 15.05
C GLN A 161 16.54 11.64 13.59
N GLU A 162 15.46 11.35 12.85
CA GLU A 162 15.40 11.59 11.42
C GLU A 162 15.06 13.04 11.05
N GLU A 163 15.95 13.68 10.29
CA GLU A 163 15.82 15.09 9.90
C GLU A 163 15.47 15.28 8.41
N GLY A 164 15.56 14.20 7.62
CA GLY A 164 15.33 14.24 6.17
C GLY A 164 14.37 13.16 5.69
N SER A 165 14.71 12.54 4.56
CA SER A 165 13.89 11.50 3.93
C SER A 165 13.90 10.22 4.78
N ALA A 166 12.70 9.71 5.07
CA ALA A 166 12.49 8.41 5.69
C ALA A 166 11.55 7.59 4.81
N LEU A 167 12.09 6.70 3.99
CA LEU A 167 11.32 5.87 3.08
C LEU A 167 11.39 4.41 3.52
N MET A 168 10.28 3.72 3.36
CA MET A 168 10.16 2.30 3.64
C MET A 168 9.57 1.55 2.44
N THR A 169 9.74 0.23 2.48
CA THR A 169 8.96 -0.73 1.70
C THR A 169 8.25 -1.66 2.64
N ASP A 170 7.01 -1.98 2.34
CA ASP A 170 6.16 -2.87 3.11
C ASP A 170 5.54 -3.94 2.20
N VAL A 171 5.64 -5.21 2.59
CA VAL A 171 4.99 -6.31 1.86
C VAL A 171 3.50 -6.28 2.18
N THR A 172 2.69 -5.80 1.24
CA THR A 172 1.26 -5.59 1.46
C THR A 172 0.40 -6.74 0.96
N GLN A 173 0.82 -7.42 -0.10
CA GLN A 173 0.00 -8.35 -0.87
C GLN A 173 0.78 -9.59 -1.27
N SER A 174 0.10 -10.73 -1.39
CA SER A 174 0.73 -11.97 -1.86
C SER A 174 0.78 -12.05 -3.38
N GLN A 175 1.73 -12.83 -3.90
CA GLN A 175 1.79 -13.13 -5.33
C GLN A 175 0.47 -13.65 -5.90
N ASP A 176 -0.25 -14.52 -5.18
CA ASP A 176 -1.52 -15.07 -5.62
C ASP A 176 -2.62 -13.99 -5.71
N SER A 177 -2.66 -13.06 -4.75
CA SER A 177 -3.55 -11.91 -4.80
C SER A 177 -3.27 -11.03 -6.00
N ILE A 178 -1.99 -10.76 -6.30
CA ILE A 178 -1.60 -10.01 -7.50
C ILE A 178 -2.08 -10.72 -8.76
N LYS A 179 -1.79 -12.02 -8.91
CA LYS A 179 -2.22 -12.77 -10.10
C LYS A 179 -3.74 -12.71 -10.28
N ARG A 180 -4.49 -12.87 -9.20
CA ARG A 180 -5.96 -12.88 -9.23
C ARG A 180 -6.55 -11.52 -9.61
N ILE A 181 -6.02 -10.44 -9.05
CA ILE A 181 -6.43 -9.07 -9.37
C ILE A 181 -6.00 -8.72 -10.81
N LEU A 182 -4.77 -9.09 -11.21
CA LEU A 182 -4.22 -8.88 -12.54
C LEU A 182 -5.08 -9.52 -13.64
N SER A 183 -5.50 -10.78 -13.42
CA SER A 183 -6.37 -11.53 -14.34
C SER A 183 -7.76 -10.93 -14.50
N HIS A 184 -8.21 -10.06 -13.59
CA HIS A 184 -9.59 -9.61 -13.57
C HIS A 184 -9.92 -8.74 -14.81
N PRO A 185 -11.06 -8.94 -15.49
CA PRO A 185 -11.42 -8.18 -16.71
C PRO A 185 -11.50 -6.66 -16.51
N LEU A 186 -11.86 -6.21 -15.31
CA LEU A 186 -11.99 -4.78 -14.98
C LEU A 186 -10.67 -4.09 -14.58
N MET A 187 -9.58 -4.85 -14.45
CA MET A 187 -8.27 -4.31 -14.06
C MET A 187 -7.58 -3.64 -15.26
N CYS A 188 -7.21 -2.37 -15.11
CA CYS A 188 -6.27 -1.65 -15.97
C CYS A 188 -4.89 -1.54 -15.30
N PHE A 189 -3.80 -1.58 -16.07
CA PHE A 189 -2.47 -1.48 -15.48
C PHE A 189 -2.20 -0.05 -14.98
N GLY A 190 -1.69 0.08 -13.75
CA GLY A 190 -1.25 1.33 -13.15
C GLY A 190 0.06 1.13 -12.39
N THR A 191 0.98 2.08 -12.49
CA THR A 191 2.31 1.92 -11.86
C THR A 191 2.34 2.34 -10.39
N ASP A 192 1.45 3.25 -9.99
CA ASP A 192 1.50 3.93 -8.69
C ASP A 192 2.88 4.57 -8.42
N ALA A 193 3.49 5.13 -9.47
CA ALA A 193 4.84 5.66 -9.42
C ALA A 193 4.95 6.84 -8.43
N LEU A 194 5.91 6.74 -7.51
CA LEU A 194 6.37 7.85 -6.69
C LEU A 194 7.83 8.14 -7.05
N TYR A 195 8.12 9.38 -7.42
CA TYR A 195 9.46 9.84 -7.77
C TYR A 195 10.07 10.61 -6.59
N ALA A 196 10.54 9.89 -5.59
CA ALA A 196 11.04 10.46 -4.32
C ALA A 196 12.58 10.49 -4.24
N GLY A 197 13.23 11.21 -5.16
CA GLY A 197 14.68 11.40 -5.17
C GLY A 197 15.46 10.28 -5.87
N GLN A 198 16.69 9.99 -5.41
CA GLN A 198 17.63 9.09 -6.12
C GLN A 198 17.26 7.60 -6.04
N LYS A 199 16.52 7.18 -5.00
CA LYS A 199 16.05 5.80 -4.82
C LYS A 199 14.52 5.80 -4.89
N ALA A 200 13.97 5.13 -5.89
CA ALA A 200 12.53 4.94 -6.04
C ALA A 200 12.20 3.44 -6.12
N HIS A 201 10.98 3.10 -5.74
CA HIS A 201 10.45 1.76 -5.92
C HIS A 201 10.51 1.37 -7.42
N PRO A 202 10.91 0.14 -7.80
CA PRO A 202 11.00 -0.29 -9.20
C PRO A 202 9.72 -0.07 -10.00
N ARG A 203 8.55 -0.11 -9.35
CA ARG A 203 7.27 0.28 -9.97
C ARG A 203 7.30 1.62 -10.71
N SER A 204 8.12 2.58 -10.28
CA SER A 204 8.23 3.90 -10.90
C SER A 204 8.95 3.92 -12.26
N TYR A 205 9.76 2.91 -12.58
CA TYR A 205 10.59 2.88 -13.80
C TYR A 205 10.65 1.52 -14.52
N GLN A 206 10.21 0.44 -13.89
CA GLN A 206 10.27 -0.93 -14.40
C GLN A 206 8.93 -1.67 -14.39
N ALA A 207 7.82 -1.08 -13.91
CA ALA A 207 6.57 -1.82 -13.73
C ALA A 207 6.07 -2.53 -14.99
N ALA A 208 6.12 -1.88 -16.15
CA ALA A 208 5.67 -2.48 -17.41
C ALA A 208 6.60 -3.61 -17.86
N LEU A 209 7.91 -3.44 -17.71
CA LEU A 209 8.89 -4.49 -18.01
C LEU A 209 8.70 -5.69 -17.08
N HIS A 210 8.57 -5.44 -15.77
CA HIS A 210 8.33 -6.46 -14.77
C HIS A 210 7.03 -7.22 -15.03
N LEU A 211 5.96 -6.51 -15.43
CA LEU A 211 4.69 -7.12 -15.82
C LEU A 211 4.90 -8.18 -16.92
N LEU A 212 5.64 -7.84 -17.97
CA LEU A 212 5.87 -8.72 -19.11
C LEU A 212 6.86 -9.84 -18.81
N GLU A 213 7.95 -9.56 -18.10
CA GLU A 213 8.94 -10.57 -17.73
C GLU A 213 8.37 -11.58 -16.75
N ARG A 214 7.71 -11.10 -15.70
CA ARG A 214 7.20 -11.95 -14.63
C ARG A 214 5.90 -12.64 -15.02
N TYR A 215 4.90 -11.90 -15.50
CA TYR A 215 3.52 -12.39 -15.65
C TYR A 215 3.12 -12.78 -17.08
N TRP A 216 4.03 -12.63 -18.06
CA TRP A 216 3.87 -13.24 -19.39
C TRP A 216 4.93 -14.30 -19.69
N LYS A 217 6.22 -14.06 -19.39
CA LYS A 217 7.29 -15.03 -19.71
C LYS A 217 7.50 -16.09 -18.64
N GLN A 218 7.74 -15.69 -17.39
CA GLN A 218 8.15 -16.61 -16.33
C GLN A 218 6.96 -17.36 -15.71
N GLU A 219 5.91 -16.63 -15.36
CA GLU A 219 4.70 -17.13 -14.73
C GLU A 219 3.48 -16.61 -15.47
N PRO A 220 3.15 -17.18 -16.64
CA PRO A 220 2.11 -16.66 -17.51
C PRO A 220 0.75 -16.62 -16.80
N VAL A 221 0.19 -15.41 -16.66
CA VAL A 221 -1.14 -15.17 -16.07
C VAL A 221 -2.18 -14.84 -17.14
N LEU A 222 -1.75 -14.09 -18.17
CA LEU A 222 -2.56 -13.64 -19.29
C LEU A 222 -1.75 -13.74 -20.58
N SER A 223 -2.43 -13.69 -21.73
CA SER A 223 -1.76 -13.56 -23.02
C SER A 223 -1.08 -12.19 -23.15
N LEU A 224 -0.10 -12.09 -24.06
CA LEU A 224 0.58 -10.81 -24.31
C LEU A 224 -0.43 -9.74 -24.75
N GLU A 225 -1.35 -10.08 -25.64
CA GLU A 225 -2.40 -9.18 -26.15
C GLU A 225 -3.27 -8.64 -25.02
N GLN A 226 -3.64 -9.49 -24.07
CA GLN A 226 -4.43 -9.07 -22.89
C GLN A 226 -3.63 -8.10 -22.00
N LEU A 227 -2.34 -8.35 -21.77
CA LEU A 227 -1.49 -7.44 -20.98
C LEU A 227 -1.26 -6.11 -21.70
N ILE A 228 -1.00 -6.13 -23.01
CA ILE A 228 -0.90 -4.90 -23.82
C ILE A 228 -2.22 -4.13 -23.77
N ALA A 229 -3.36 -4.79 -23.90
CA ALA A 229 -4.67 -4.14 -23.82
C ALA A 229 -4.90 -3.45 -22.47
N LYS A 230 -4.48 -4.08 -21.36
CA LYS A 230 -4.54 -3.52 -20.00
C LYS A 230 -3.66 -2.28 -19.82
N MET A 231 -2.52 -2.20 -20.52
CA MET A 231 -1.60 -1.06 -20.48
C MET A 231 -1.98 0.07 -21.44
N THR A 232 -2.83 -0.20 -22.43
CA THR A 232 -3.13 0.74 -23.52
C THR A 232 -4.63 1.05 -23.58
N SER A 233 -5.39 0.25 -24.33
CA SER A 233 -6.81 0.48 -24.60
C SER A 233 -7.68 0.58 -23.34
N CYS A 234 -7.33 -0.12 -22.26
CA CYS A 234 -8.05 -0.04 -20.98
C CYS A 234 -7.99 1.38 -20.41
N GLY A 235 -6.77 1.92 -20.26
CA GLY A 235 -6.56 3.28 -19.76
C GLY A 235 -7.11 4.35 -20.71
N ALA A 236 -6.92 4.20 -22.02
CA ALA A 236 -7.46 5.13 -23.02
C ALA A 236 -8.99 5.22 -22.95
N LYS A 237 -9.69 4.08 -22.94
CA LYS A 237 -11.15 4.04 -22.78
C LYS A 237 -11.61 4.62 -21.46
N ARG A 238 -10.87 4.39 -20.37
CA ARG A 238 -11.18 4.95 -19.05
C ARG A 238 -11.12 6.47 -19.03
N LEU A 239 -10.08 7.04 -19.65
CA LEU A 239 -9.82 8.48 -19.68
C LEU A 239 -10.58 9.21 -20.81
N GLY A 240 -11.12 8.48 -21.79
CA GLY A 240 -11.78 9.08 -22.96
C GLY A 240 -10.81 9.63 -24.01
N LEU A 241 -9.67 8.94 -24.20
CA LEU A 241 -8.62 9.27 -25.17
C LEU A 241 -8.76 8.45 -26.46
#